data_AF-A0AAI9GX49-F1
#
_entry.id   AF-A0AAI9GX49-F1
#
_cell.length_a   1.000
_cell.length_b   1.000
_cell.length_c   1.000
_cell.angle_alpha   90.00
_cell.angle_beta   90.00
_cell.angle_gamma   90.00
#
_symmetry.space_group_name_H-M   'P 1'
#
loop_
_entity.id
_entity.type
_entity.pdbx_description
1 polymer ?
#
loop_
_entity_poly.entity_id
_entity_poly.type
_entity_poly.pdbx_seq_one_letter_code
_entity_poly.pdbx_strand_id
1 'polypeptide(L)'
;IRVILFIMAICMAMVLLFLYINKDNIKVIYSLKINQTTPGILVSCDSNNNFACQTTMTEDVIQRITTFFHTSPDVKNREIRLEWSGDKRALPTAEEEISRVQASIIKWYASEYHNGRQVLDEIQTPSAINSELYTKMIYLTRNWSLYPNGDGCVTISSPEIKNKYPAAICLALGFFLSIVISVMFCLVKKMVDEYQQNSGQ
;
A
#
# COMPACT_ATOMS: atom_id res chain seq x y z
N ILE A 1 -27.56 23.63 27.93
CA ILE A 1 -26.11 23.92 28.06
C ILE A 1 -25.39 22.88 28.93
N ARG A 2 -25.75 22.66 30.20
CA ARG A 2 -25.04 21.69 31.08
C ARG A 2 -24.99 20.25 30.51
N VAL A 3 -26.09 19.74 29.97
CA VAL A 3 -26.14 18.40 29.35
C VAL A 3 -25.28 18.30 28.08
N ILE A 4 -25.25 19.37 27.28
CA ILE A 4 -24.43 19.47 26.07
C ILE A 4 -22.94 19.39 26.42
N LEU A 5 -22.50 20.16 27.41
CA LEU A 5 -21.12 20.14 27.91
C LEU A 5 -20.74 18.76 28.45
N PHE A 6 -21.66 18.08 29.15
CA PHE A 6 -21.44 16.74 29.68
C PHE A 6 -21.26 15.69 28.56
N ILE A 7 -22.11 15.72 27.53
CA ILE A 7 -21.98 14.85 26.35
C ILE A 7 -20.64 15.09 25.65
N MET A 8 -20.27 16.36 25.45
CA MET A 8 -18.97 16.69 24.84
C MET A 8 -17.79 16.18 25.68
N ALA A 9 -17.85 16.32 27.00
CA ALA A 9 -16.81 15.82 27.90
C ALA A 9 -16.65 14.29 27.81
N ILE A 10 -17.75 13.54 27.79
CA ILE A 10 -17.70 12.07 27.64
C ILE A 10 -17.14 11.68 26.28
N CYS A 11 -17.60 12.31 25.19
CA CYS A 11 -17.08 12.04 23.85
C CYS A 11 -15.57 12.29 23.76
N MET A 12 -15.10 13.41 24.32
CA MET A 12 -13.66 13.72 24.36
C MET A 12 -12.88 12.71 25.21
N ALA A 13 -13.41 12.27 26.35
CA ALA A 13 -12.78 11.22 27.17
C ALA A 13 -12.65 9.89 26.41
N MET A 14 -13.69 9.50 25.65
CA MET A 14 -13.63 8.29 24.81
C MET A 14 -12.59 8.40 23.70
N VAL A 15 -12.47 9.56 23.06
CA VAL A 15 -11.45 9.81 22.01
C VAL A 15 -10.04 9.75 22.59
N LEU A 16 -9.82 10.33 23.77
CA LEU A 16 -8.54 10.27 24.46
C LEU A 16 -8.19 8.83 24.86
N LEU A 17 -9.16 8.06 25.36
CA LEU A 17 -8.96 6.65 25.67
C LEU A 17 -8.62 5.83 24.40
N PHE A 18 -9.31 6.09 23.30
CA PHE A 18 -9.01 5.47 22.00
C PHE A 18 -7.57 5.76 21.56
N LEU A 19 -7.14 7.02 21.64
CA LEU A 19 -5.77 7.42 21.31
C LEU A 19 -4.75 6.79 22.26
N TYR A 20 -5.06 6.69 23.54
CA TYR A 20 -4.19 6.05 24.53
C TYR A 20 -3.99 4.56 24.25
N ILE A 21 -5.07 3.83 23.97
CA ILE A 21 -5.02 2.39 23.64
C ILE A 21 -4.26 2.16 22.33
N ASN A 22 -4.44 3.04 21.33
CA ASN A 22 -3.86 2.89 20.01
C ASN A 22 -2.54 3.67 19.83
N LYS A 23 -1.93 4.17 20.91
CA LYS A 23 -0.73 5.02 20.82
C LYS A 23 0.45 4.33 20.13
N ASP A 24 0.54 3.01 20.29
CA ASP A 24 1.62 2.18 19.76
C ASP A 24 1.28 1.60 18.38
N ASN A 25 0.06 1.83 17.86
CA ASN A 25 -0.32 1.41 16.52
C ASN A 25 0.28 2.35 15.46
N ILE A 26 1.16 1.79 14.64
CA ILE A 26 1.87 2.49 13.57
C ILE A 26 1.37 2.06 12.20
N LYS A 27 1.59 2.92 11.22
CA LYS A 27 1.53 2.63 9.78
C LYS A 27 2.95 2.70 9.25
N VAL A 28 3.40 1.65 8.58
CA VAL A 28 4.71 1.54 7.94
C VAL A 28 4.51 1.52 6.45
N ILE A 29 5.29 2.32 5.73
CA ILE A 29 5.21 2.45 4.27
C ILE A 29 6.60 2.25 3.70
N TYR A 30 6.75 1.28 2.80
CA TYR A 30 7.94 1.10 1.98
C TYR A 30 7.63 1.53 0.54
N SER A 31 8.58 2.18 -0.12
CA SER A 31 8.51 2.44 -1.55
C SER A 31 9.37 1.44 -2.30
N LEU A 32 8.78 0.69 -3.23
CA LEU A 32 9.48 -0.16 -4.16
C LEU A 32 9.58 0.53 -5.52
N LYS A 33 10.81 0.73 -5.98
CA LYS A 33 11.12 1.25 -7.30
C LYS A 33 11.64 0.13 -8.19
N ILE A 34 11.06 0.04 -9.38
CA ILE A 34 11.53 -0.86 -10.45
C ILE A 34 12.63 -0.12 -11.22
N ASN A 35 13.86 -0.65 -11.18
CA ASN A 35 15.00 -0.05 -11.88
C ASN A 35 15.28 -0.73 -13.21
N GLN A 36 14.86 -1.99 -13.36
CA GLN A 36 15.08 -2.80 -14.56
C GLN A 36 13.79 -3.47 -15.01
N THR A 37 13.63 -3.67 -16.32
CA THR A 37 12.50 -4.40 -16.91
C THR A 37 12.89 -5.85 -17.19
N THR A 38 11.99 -6.80 -16.92
CA THR A 38 12.19 -8.21 -17.27
C THR A 38 11.76 -8.51 -18.72
N PRO A 39 12.20 -9.62 -19.32
CA PRO A 39 11.67 -10.08 -20.60
C PRO A 39 10.16 -10.30 -20.61
N GLY A 40 9.56 -10.88 -19.56
CA GLY A 40 8.11 -11.07 -19.48
C GLY A 40 7.34 -9.74 -19.45
N ILE A 41 7.83 -8.76 -18.69
CA ILE A 41 7.29 -7.40 -18.69
C ILE A 41 7.43 -6.76 -20.08
N LEU A 42 8.60 -6.91 -20.72
CA LEU A 42 8.86 -6.33 -22.04
C LEU A 42 7.88 -6.87 -23.10
N VAL A 43 7.56 -8.17 -23.03
CA VAL A 43 6.62 -8.82 -23.98
C VAL A 43 5.17 -8.46 -23.64
N SER A 44 4.84 -8.34 -22.36
CA SER A 44 3.45 -8.15 -21.90
C SER A 44 3.00 -6.69 -21.91
N CYS A 45 3.93 -5.74 -21.76
CA CYS A 45 3.62 -4.32 -21.64
C CYS A 45 3.94 -3.56 -22.93
N ASP A 46 2.91 -2.95 -23.54
CA ASP A 46 3.06 -2.05 -24.68
C ASP A 46 3.88 -0.79 -24.31
N SER A 47 4.68 -0.28 -25.26
CA SER A 47 5.68 0.77 -25.04
C SER A 47 5.10 2.08 -24.51
N ASN A 48 3.80 2.32 -24.71
CA ASN A 48 3.16 3.61 -24.45
C ASN A 48 2.53 3.74 -23.05
N ASN A 49 2.37 2.67 -22.26
CA ASN A 49 1.81 2.71 -20.90
C ASN A 49 2.55 1.78 -19.91
N ASN A 50 3.88 1.87 -19.94
CA ASN A 50 4.79 0.92 -19.32
C ASN A 50 4.64 0.80 -17.79
N PHE A 51 4.42 1.91 -17.06
CA PHE A 51 4.43 1.87 -15.60
C PHE A 51 3.22 1.16 -14.99
N ALA A 52 2.02 1.35 -15.53
CA ALA A 52 0.81 0.72 -15.01
C ALA A 52 0.87 -0.80 -15.20
N CYS A 53 1.25 -1.27 -16.39
CA CYS A 53 1.41 -2.69 -16.67
C CYS A 53 2.54 -3.33 -15.83
N GLN A 54 3.70 -2.67 -15.73
CA GLN A 54 4.80 -3.07 -14.86
C GLN A 54 4.37 -3.21 -13.39
N THR A 55 3.58 -2.24 -12.92
CA THR A 55 3.09 -2.24 -11.55
C THR A 55 2.15 -3.41 -11.32
N THR A 56 1.17 -3.64 -12.18
CA THR A 56 0.24 -4.76 -12.05
C THR A 56 0.95 -6.11 -12.03
N MET A 57 1.91 -6.33 -12.92
CA MET A 57 2.69 -7.59 -12.93
C MET A 57 3.51 -7.75 -11.65
N THR A 58 4.14 -6.68 -11.17
CA THR A 58 4.95 -6.73 -9.95
C THR A 58 4.08 -6.91 -8.70
N GLU A 59 2.89 -6.31 -8.65
CA GLU A 59 1.92 -6.51 -7.58
C GLU A 59 1.41 -7.95 -7.53
N ASP A 60 1.13 -8.60 -8.67
CA ASP A 60 0.75 -10.03 -8.70
C ASP A 60 1.84 -10.91 -8.10
N VAL A 61 3.12 -10.62 -8.43
CA VAL A 61 4.26 -11.34 -7.86
C VAL A 61 4.33 -11.12 -6.34
N ILE A 62 4.21 -9.87 -5.87
CA ILE A 62 4.22 -9.56 -4.43
C ILE A 62 3.08 -10.28 -3.70
N GLN A 63 1.86 -10.25 -4.24
CA GLN A 63 0.68 -10.87 -3.64
C GLN A 63 0.78 -12.39 -3.55
N ARG A 64 1.49 -13.04 -4.47
CA ARG A 64 1.83 -14.47 -4.37
C ARG A 64 2.86 -14.76 -3.29
N ILE A 65 3.75 -13.82 -3.00
CA ILE A 65 4.79 -13.95 -1.97
C ILE A 65 4.20 -13.70 -0.58
N THR A 66 3.35 -12.68 -0.45
CA THR A 66 2.82 -12.24 0.83
C THR A 66 1.49 -11.51 0.72
N THR A 67 0.67 -11.68 1.76
CA THR A 67 -0.52 -10.86 2.03
C THR A 67 -0.31 -9.89 3.19
N PHE A 68 0.90 -9.82 3.75
CA PHE A 68 1.23 -9.01 4.92
C PHE A 68 1.20 -7.51 4.61
N PHE A 69 1.61 -7.13 3.40
CA PHE A 69 1.59 -5.76 2.93
C PHE A 69 0.44 -5.52 1.96
N HIS A 70 -0.25 -4.41 2.14
CA HIS A 70 -1.15 -3.88 1.12
C HIS A 70 -0.34 -3.09 0.09
N THR A 71 -0.43 -3.49 -1.17
CA THR A 71 0.25 -2.80 -2.27
C THR A 71 -0.64 -1.74 -2.91
N SER A 72 -0.05 -0.61 -3.28
CA SER A 72 -0.73 0.38 -4.12
C SER A 72 0.25 1.11 -5.05
N PRO A 73 -0.17 1.47 -6.28
CA PRO A 73 0.65 2.28 -7.18
C PRO A 73 0.75 3.74 -6.69
N ASP A 74 1.97 4.28 -6.66
CA ASP A 74 2.25 5.71 -6.62
C ASP A 74 2.64 6.19 -8.02
N VAL A 75 1.62 6.54 -8.81
CA VAL A 75 1.77 6.98 -10.21
C VAL A 75 2.64 8.23 -10.33
N LYS A 76 2.62 9.11 -9.32
CA LYS A 76 3.38 10.37 -9.34
C LYS A 76 4.88 10.10 -9.23
N ASN A 77 5.26 9.21 -8.30
CA ASN A 77 6.67 8.90 -8.04
C ASN A 77 7.18 7.71 -8.87
N ARG A 78 6.28 7.00 -9.56
CA ARG A 78 6.56 5.73 -10.27
C ARG A 78 7.13 4.66 -9.33
N GLU A 79 6.45 4.49 -8.21
CA GLU A 79 6.80 3.53 -7.16
C GLU A 79 5.59 2.67 -6.80
N ILE A 80 5.83 1.51 -6.22
CA ILE A 80 4.80 0.65 -5.61
C ILE A 80 4.94 0.81 -4.11
N ARG A 81 3.90 1.30 -3.45
CA ARG A 81 3.87 1.42 -1.99
C ARG A 81 3.46 0.10 -1.38
N LEU A 82 4.25 -0.40 -0.44
CA LEU A 82 3.90 -1.52 0.42
C LEU A 82 3.57 -0.97 1.80
N GLU A 83 2.30 -1.09 2.20
CA GLU A 83 1.80 -0.54 3.45
C GLU A 83 1.43 -1.66 4.42
N TRP A 84 1.86 -1.51 5.67
CA TRP A 84 1.41 -2.35 6.77
C TRP A 84 1.00 -1.45 7.94
N SER A 85 0.10 -1.95 8.79
CA SER A 85 -0.29 -1.25 10.01
C SER A 85 -0.51 -2.23 11.15
N GLY A 86 0.05 -1.93 12.31
CA GLY A 86 -0.04 -2.79 13.48
C GLY A 86 0.67 -2.19 14.68
N ASP A 87 0.78 -2.97 15.74
CA ASP A 87 1.48 -2.59 16.95
C ASP A 87 2.99 -2.43 16.65
N LYS A 88 3.60 -1.35 17.14
CA LYS A 88 5.04 -1.07 16.98
C LYS A 88 5.93 -2.23 17.41
N ARG A 89 5.50 -3.07 18.36
CA ARG A 89 6.24 -4.26 18.80
C ARG A 89 6.38 -5.32 17.70
N ALA A 90 5.50 -5.32 16.71
CA ALA A 90 5.56 -6.22 15.56
C ALA A 90 6.35 -5.62 14.37
N LEU A 91 6.95 -4.43 14.53
CA LEU A 91 7.80 -3.82 13.50
C LEU A 91 8.94 -4.75 13.02
N PRO A 92 9.68 -5.46 13.90
CA PRO A 92 10.73 -6.37 13.44
C PRO A 92 10.20 -7.48 12.50
N THR A 93 8.98 -7.97 12.74
CA THR A 93 8.34 -8.95 11.85
C THR A 93 8.05 -8.35 10.48
N ALA A 94 7.62 -7.09 10.42
CA ALA A 94 7.45 -6.38 9.15
C ALA A 94 8.79 -6.20 8.40
N GLU A 95 9.88 -5.92 9.13
CA GLU A 95 11.23 -5.77 8.56
C GLU A 95 11.80 -7.09 8.01
N GLU A 96 11.56 -8.21 8.69
CA GLU A 96 11.90 -9.54 8.19
C GLU A 96 11.09 -9.89 6.93
N GLU A 97 9.79 -9.59 6.96
CA GLU A 97 8.89 -9.89 5.86
C GLU A 97 9.21 -9.07 4.61
N ILE A 98 9.54 -7.77 4.73
CA ILE A 98 9.95 -6.97 3.57
C ILE A 98 11.29 -7.46 3.00
N SER A 99 12.20 -7.93 3.85
CA SER A 99 13.48 -8.53 3.42
C SER A 99 13.23 -9.81 2.62
N ARG A 100 12.28 -10.65 3.07
CA ARG A 100 11.83 -11.85 2.35
C ARG A 100 11.19 -11.50 1.01
N VAL A 101 10.36 -10.45 0.96
CA VAL A 101 9.76 -9.92 -0.26
C VAL A 101 10.85 -9.47 -1.24
N GLN A 102 11.81 -8.67 -0.78
CA GLN A 102 12.92 -8.21 -1.63
C GLN A 102 13.70 -9.37 -2.25
N ALA A 103 14.12 -10.34 -1.44
CA ALA A 103 14.84 -11.52 -1.93
C ALA A 103 14.03 -12.34 -2.93
N SER A 104 12.72 -12.47 -2.69
CA SER A 104 11.82 -13.24 -3.56
C SER A 104 11.58 -12.55 -4.90
N ILE A 105 11.43 -11.22 -4.91
CA ILE A 105 11.34 -10.43 -6.15
C ILE A 105 12.63 -10.54 -6.95
N ILE A 106 13.79 -10.38 -6.30
CA ILE A 106 15.10 -10.52 -6.92
C ILE A 106 15.24 -11.91 -7.57
N LYS A 107 14.84 -12.97 -6.87
CA LYS A 107 14.83 -14.35 -7.40
C LYS A 107 13.89 -14.51 -8.60
N TRP A 108 12.71 -13.90 -8.56
CA TRP A 108 11.78 -13.91 -9.69
C TRP A 108 12.37 -13.21 -10.92
N TYR A 109 12.96 -12.02 -10.73
CA TYR A 109 13.69 -11.32 -11.79
C TYR A 109 14.76 -12.23 -12.42
N ALA A 110 15.58 -12.88 -11.61
CA ALA A 110 16.60 -13.80 -12.11
C ALA A 110 16.03 -14.94 -12.96
N SER A 111 14.91 -15.51 -12.53
CA SER A 111 14.20 -16.54 -13.31
C SER A 111 13.71 -16.01 -14.65
N GLU A 112 13.14 -14.80 -14.69
CA GLU A 112 12.62 -14.20 -15.93
C GLU A 112 13.73 -14.00 -16.98
N TYR A 113 14.91 -13.52 -16.58
CA TYR A 113 16.03 -13.37 -17.51
C TYR A 113 16.59 -14.71 -17.98
N HIS A 114 16.67 -15.70 -17.09
CA HIS A 114 17.11 -17.05 -17.48
C HIS A 114 16.14 -17.67 -18.49
N ASN A 115 14.83 -17.61 -18.21
CA ASN A 115 13.80 -18.13 -19.09
C ASN A 115 13.80 -17.40 -20.44
N GLY A 116 13.90 -16.07 -20.43
CA GLY A 116 13.98 -15.27 -21.66
C GLY A 116 15.20 -15.62 -22.51
N ARG A 117 16.35 -15.94 -21.90
CA ARG A 117 17.55 -16.38 -22.62
C ARG A 117 17.37 -17.76 -23.25
N GLN A 118 16.79 -18.70 -22.51
CA GLN A 118 16.52 -20.03 -23.04
C GLN A 118 15.61 -19.96 -24.27
N VAL A 119 14.54 -19.15 -24.20
CA VAL A 119 13.65 -18.93 -25.35
C VAL A 119 14.41 -18.37 -26.55
N LEU A 120 15.32 -17.41 -26.35
CA LEU A 120 16.18 -16.87 -27.42
C LEU A 120 17.08 -17.92 -28.06
N ASP A 121 17.67 -18.82 -27.26
CA ASP A 121 18.55 -19.89 -27.77
C ASP A 121 17.76 -20.96 -28.55
N GLU A 122 16.46 -21.16 -28.25
CA GLU A 122 15.58 -22.11 -28.94
C GLU A 122 15.01 -21.57 -30.27
N ILE A 123 15.05 -20.26 -30.51
CA ILE A 123 14.56 -19.65 -31.75
C ILE A 123 15.53 -19.93 -32.90
N GLN A 124 15.22 -20.96 -33.70
CA GLN A 124 16.01 -21.36 -34.88
C GLN A 124 15.92 -20.38 -36.06
N THR A 125 14.87 -19.57 -36.16
CA THR A 125 14.65 -18.60 -37.25
C THR A 125 14.25 -17.21 -36.71
N PRO A 126 15.21 -16.26 -36.61
CA PRO A 126 14.96 -14.91 -36.10
C PRO A 126 13.90 -14.10 -36.86
N SER A 127 13.56 -14.52 -38.09
CA SER A 127 12.58 -13.87 -38.96
C SER A 127 11.12 -14.05 -38.54
N ALA A 128 10.83 -14.92 -37.57
CA ALA A 128 9.47 -15.15 -37.05
C ALA A 128 9.06 -14.18 -35.92
N ILE A 129 9.98 -13.36 -35.42
CA ILE A 129 9.75 -12.44 -34.31
C ILE A 129 9.92 -11.01 -34.83
N ASN A 130 9.08 -10.09 -34.35
CA ASN A 130 9.28 -8.66 -34.60
C ASN A 130 10.74 -8.30 -34.23
N SER A 131 11.51 -7.85 -35.22
CA SER A 131 12.95 -7.60 -35.09
C SER A 131 13.27 -6.63 -33.96
N GLU A 132 12.37 -5.70 -33.66
CA GLU A 132 12.51 -4.76 -32.55
C GLU A 132 12.40 -5.45 -31.18
N LEU A 133 11.37 -6.27 -30.97
CA LEU A 133 11.15 -7.00 -29.72
C LEU A 133 12.29 -7.99 -29.48
N TYR A 134 12.71 -8.72 -30.52
CA TYR A 134 13.84 -9.64 -30.48
C TYR A 134 15.14 -8.93 -30.08
N THR A 135 15.43 -7.77 -30.68
CA THR A 135 16.60 -6.96 -30.34
C THR A 135 16.56 -6.48 -28.89
N LYS A 136 15.40 -6.01 -28.42
CA LYS A 136 15.21 -5.60 -27.02
C LYS A 136 15.39 -6.77 -26.04
N MET A 137 14.88 -7.96 -26.36
CA MET A 137 15.08 -9.16 -25.55
C MET A 137 16.55 -9.59 -25.47
N ILE A 138 17.28 -9.60 -26.58
CA ILE A 138 18.72 -9.90 -26.59
C ILE A 138 19.48 -8.90 -25.71
N TYR A 139 19.18 -7.61 -25.86
CA TYR A 139 19.86 -6.57 -25.08
C TYR A 139 19.65 -6.76 -23.58
N LEU A 140 18.40 -6.98 -23.15
CA LEU A 140 18.06 -7.21 -21.75
C LEU A 140 18.73 -8.47 -21.17
N THR A 141 18.66 -9.60 -21.88
CA THR A 141 19.22 -10.88 -21.43
C THR A 141 20.74 -10.91 -21.45
N ARG A 142 21.39 -10.15 -22.34
CA ARG A 142 22.86 -10.02 -22.35
C ARG A 142 23.36 -9.12 -21.22
N ASN A 143 22.65 -8.03 -20.94
CA ASN A 143 22.95 -7.15 -19.81
C ASN A 143 22.71 -7.80 -18.45
N TRP A 144 21.88 -8.86 -18.36
CA TRP A 144 21.71 -9.62 -17.12
C TRP A 144 23.03 -10.16 -16.55
N SER A 145 24.05 -10.41 -17.38
CA SER A 145 25.39 -10.75 -16.89
C SER A 145 26.00 -9.71 -15.92
N LEU A 146 25.49 -8.47 -15.95
CA LEU A 146 25.86 -7.39 -15.02
C LEU A 146 25.14 -7.49 -13.66
N TYR A 147 24.10 -8.32 -13.57
CA TYR A 147 23.26 -8.52 -12.39
C TYR A 147 23.10 -10.02 -12.10
N PRO A 148 24.18 -10.76 -11.82
CA PRO A 148 24.16 -12.23 -11.72
C PRO A 148 23.17 -12.75 -10.66
N ASN A 149 22.87 -11.94 -9.65
CA ASN A 149 21.92 -12.25 -8.59
C ASN A 149 20.64 -11.42 -8.64
N GLY A 150 20.43 -10.56 -9.66
CA GLY A 150 19.32 -9.60 -9.69
C GLY A 150 19.47 -8.39 -8.77
N ASP A 151 20.68 -8.17 -8.25
CA ASP A 151 21.00 -7.00 -7.43
C ASP A 151 20.75 -5.71 -8.24
N GLY A 152 20.05 -4.75 -7.65
CA GLY A 152 19.74 -3.48 -8.30
C GLY A 152 18.54 -3.50 -9.26
N CYS A 153 17.88 -4.65 -9.49
CA CYS A 153 16.65 -4.71 -10.30
C CYS A 153 15.48 -3.95 -9.67
N VAL A 154 15.38 -4.02 -8.34
CA VAL A 154 14.44 -3.26 -7.54
C VAL A 154 15.16 -2.58 -6.38
N THR A 155 14.64 -1.43 -5.95
CA THR A 155 15.08 -0.76 -4.73
C THR A 155 13.88 -0.60 -3.82
N ILE A 156 13.99 -1.08 -2.58
CA ILE A 156 13.01 -0.82 -1.53
C ILE A 156 13.60 0.25 -0.61
N SER A 157 12.85 1.34 -0.37
CA SER A 157 13.28 2.43 0.50
C SER A 157 13.33 1.99 1.96
N SER A 158 14.02 2.77 2.80
CA SER A 158 13.80 2.70 4.25
C SER A 158 12.33 2.98 4.57
N PRO A 159 11.78 2.37 5.64
CA PRO A 159 10.38 2.55 6.01
C PRO A 159 10.08 3.99 6.44
N GLU A 160 8.99 4.55 5.91
CA GLU A 160 8.34 5.71 6.51
C GLU A 160 7.37 5.23 7.59
N ILE A 161 7.62 5.64 8.85
CA ILE A 161 6.80 5.22 10.00
C ILE A 161 5.96 6.40 10.46
N LYS A 162 4.63 6.20 10.49
CA LYS A 162 3.65 7.18 10.96
C LYS A 162 2.77 6.57 12.04
N ASN A 163 2.19 7.40 12.89
CA ASN A 163 1.11 6.93 13.77
C ASN A 163 -0.10 6.56 12.91
N LYS A 164 -0.69 5.39 13.15
CA LYS A 164 -1.87 4.93 12.42
C LYS A 164 -3.05 5.88 12.61
N TYR A 165 -3.17 6.44 13.81
CA TYR A 165 -4.22 7.37 14.21
C TYR A 165 -3.59 8.71 14.63
N PRO A 166 -3.44 9.68 13.71
CA PRO A 166 -2.91 11.00 14.04
C PRO A 166 -3.83 11.71 15.05
N ALA A 167 -3.29 12.06 16.22
CA ALA A 167 -4.06 12.63 17.32
C ALA A 167 -4.89 13.85 16.90
N ALA A 168 -4.31 14.77 16.12
CA ALA A 168 -5.01 15.96 15.64
C ALA A 168 -6.28 15.62 14.82
N ILE A 169 -6.21 14.61 13.95
CA ILE A 169 -7.33 14.18 13.12
C ILE A 169 -8.40 13.52 13.99
N CYS A 170 -8.01 12.62 14.89
CA CYS A 170 -8.95 11.95 15.79
C CYS A 170 -9.65 12.93 16.74
N LEU A 171 -8.93 13.92 17.27
CA LEU A 171 -9.51 14.95 18.14
C LEU A 171 -10.48 15.85 17.36
N ALA A 172 -10.13 16.28 16.15
CA ALA A 172 -11.01 17.10 15.32
C ALA A 172 -12.31 16.34 14.97
N LEU A 173 -12.19 15.10 14.49
CA LEU A 173 -13.34 14.26 14.17
C LEU A 173 -14.20 13.95 15.41
N GLY A 174 -13.55 13.65 16.54
CA GLY A 174 -14.22 13.42 17.82
C GLY A 174 -15.01 14.64 18.30
N PHE A 175 -14.43 15.83 18.15
CA PHE A 175 -15.10 17.09 18.47
C PHE A 175 -16.31 17.34 17.57
N PHE A 176 -16.18 17.19 16.25
CA PHE A 176 -17.31 17.31 15.32
C PHE A 176 -18.42 16.32 15.64
N LEU A 177 -18.06 15.05 15.89
CA LEU A 177 -19.02 14.02 16.25
C LEU A 177 -19.76 14.37 17.56
N SER A 178 -19.04 14.92 18.55
CA SER A 178 -19.64 15.34 19.81
C SER A 178 -20.68 16.44 19.66
N ILE A 179 -20.44 17.40 18.74
CA ILE A 179 -21.41 18.46 18.41
C ILE A 179 -22.64 17.85 17.76
N VAL A 180 -22.46 16.98 16.76
CA VAL A 180 -23.57 16.33 16.04
C VAL A 180 -24.45 15.53 17.00
N ILE A 181 -23.84 14.69 17.85
CA ILE A 181 -24.57 13.91 18.85
C ILE A 181 -25.33 14.83 19.82
N SER A 182 -24.68 15.91 20.26
CA SER A 182 -25.32 16.85 21.19
C SER A 182 -26.51 17.58 20.56
N VAL A 183 -26.40 18.01 19.30
CA VAL A 183 -27.51 18.67 18.59
C VAL A 183 -28.66 17.69 18.40
N MET A 184 -28.36 16.47 17.94
CA MET A 184 -29.36 15.42 17.77
C MET A 184 -30.08 15.10 19.09
N PHE A 185 -29.36 15.01 20.20
CA PHE A 185 -29.95 14.82 21.51
C PHE A 185 -30.89 15.97 21.90
N CYS A 186 -30.51 17.22 21.65
CA CYS A 186 -31.36 18.37 21.92
C CYS A 186 -32.65 18.36 21.07
N LEU A 187 -32.56 17.98 19.79
CA LEU A 187 -33.72 17.86 18.92
C LEU A 187 -34.67 16.75 19.40
N VAL A 188 -34.14 15.55 19.67
CA VAL A 188 -34.93 14.42 20.17
C VAL A 188 -35.62 14.78 21.49
N LYS A 189 -34.89 15.40 22.42
CA LYS A 189 -35.46 15.83 23.69
C LYS A 189 -36.61 16.82 23.47
N LYS A 190 -36.40 17.84 22.63
CA LYS A 190 -37.44 18.83 22.32
C LYS A 190 -38.70 18.17 21.75
N MET A 191 -38.54 17.24 20.80
CA MET A 191 -39.65 16.50 20.22
C MET A 191 -40.40 15.70 21.29
N VAL A 192 -39.69 14.96 22.16
CA VAL A 192 -40.29 14.17 23.24
C VAL A 192 -41.07 15.06 24.21
N ASP A 193 -40.50 16.20 24.61
CA ASP A 193 -41.14 17.16 25.51
C ASP A 193 -42.44 17.72 24.88
N GLU A 194 -42.41 18.07 23.59
CA GLU A 194 -43.60 18.53 22.83
C GLU A 194 -44.68 17.43 22.70
N TYR A 195 -44.29 16.18 22.43
CA TYR A 195 -45.22 15.06 22.40
C TYR A 195 -45.90 14.84 23.76
N GLN A 196 -45.13 14.84 24.85
CA GLN A 196 -45.67 14.64 26.19
C GLN A 196 -46.65 15.75 26.57
N GLN A 197 -46.32 17.00 26.27
CA GLN A 197 -47.17 18.16 26.54
C GLN A 197 -48.51 18.09 25.77
N ASN A 198 -48.49 17.64 24.52
CA ASN A 198 -49.69 17.49 23.69
C ASN A 198 -50.53 16.23 24.03
N SER A 199 -49.93 15.20 24.62
CA SER A 199 -50.62 13.96 25.03
C SER A 199 -51.23 14.00 26.43
N GLY A 200 -50.90 15.03 27.23
CA GLY A 200 -51.43 15.25 28.57
C GLY A 200 -52.66 16.16 28.64
N GLN A 201 -53.18 16.60 27.50
CA GLN A 201 -54.52 17.19 27.32
C GLN A 201 -55.47 16.15 26.74
#